data_AF-A0A7X6THG9-F1
#
_entry.id   AF-A0A7X6THG9-F1
#
_cell.length_a   1.000
_cell.length_b   1.000
_cell.length_c   1.000
_cell.angle_alpha   90.00
_cell.angle_beta   90.00
_cell.angle_gamma   90.00
#
_symmetry.space_group_name_H-M   'P 1'
#
loop_
_entity.id
_entity.type
_entity.pdbx_description
1 polymer ?
#
loop_
_entity_poly.entity_id
_entity_poly.type
_entity_poly.pdbx_seq_one_letter_code
_entity_poly.pdbx_strand_id
1 'polypeptide(L)'
;MQGSTGQRRCQKLILLVCVLCALVVAPPAAALEPAEVVVVVNEENPEGLALARRYLRKRSIPADQLVRVRTSLAERCTRAEYEAEIRRPVRAALDRLGAGGRRIRCLVSLYGLPLAVHAAPGEQAGGAADTRASVDSELALVLADDYPLAGWIANPYFLGFRDQETPVDRDHVLMVARLDGPDPAAVRRLMDDARAVERRGLAGTACFDARWRDRPLTPGADGYRRYDSALHAAASMLRIGGRLSSVRLDDREGLFRPGDCPESALYCGWYSLSRYVDGFTWVRGAVAYHLASGECATLRTPGSQVWCQRLIEEGVAATIGPVNEPYLQAFPPPDLFFPTLVEGWLSLGETWLVTLLYLSWQMVLIGDPLYRPFAPR
;
A
#
# COMPACT_ATOMS: atom_id res chain seq x y z
N MET A 1 -52.59 -25.62 43.47
CA MET A 1 -51.55 -24.66 43.03
C MET A 1 -50.18 -25.32 43.18
N GLN A 2 -49.70 -26.04 42.17
CA GLN A 2 -48.33 -26.56 42.10
C GLN A 2 -48.14 -27.10 40.67
N GLY A 3 -47.53 -26.31 39.78
CA GLY A 3 -47.44 -26.70 38.37
C GLY A 3 -46.73 -25.73 37.44
N SER A 4 -45.76 -24.92 37.91
CA SER A 4 -45.09 -23.94 37.02
C SER A 4 -43.57 -23.85 37.15
N THR A 5 -42.94 -24.72 37.94
CA THR A 5 -41.50 -24.57 38.26
C THR A 5 -40.58 -25.37 37.33
N GLY A 6 -41.06 -26.48 36.74
CA GLY A 6 -40.26 -27.32 35.84
C GLY A 6 -40.12 -26.76 34.42
N GLN A 7 -41.19 -26.16 33.88
CA GLN A 7 -41.25 -25.72 32.48
C GLN A 7 -40.40 -24.46 32.22
N ARG A 8 -40.23 -23.59 33.23
CA ARG A 8 -39.37 -22.38 33.14
C ARG A 8 -37.87 -22.69 33.23
N ARG A 9 -37.46 -23.84 33.80
CA ARG A 9 -36.04 -24.26 33.85
C ARG A 9 -35.57 -24.85 32.52
N CYS A 10 -36.41 -25.62 31.82
CA CYS A 10 -36.10 -26.13 30.48
C CYS A 10 -36.02 -25.00 29.43
N GLN A 11 -36.91 -24.00 29.50
CA GLN A 11 -36.87 -22.86 28.57
C GLN A 11 -35.63 -21.97 28.74
N LYS A 12 -35.12 -21.81 29.98
CA LYS A 12 -33.89 -21.05 30.23
C LYS A 12 -32.63 -21.81 29.82
N LEU A 13 -32.63 -23.13 29.86
CA LEU A 13 -31.49 -23.95 29.45
C LEU A 13 -31.37 -24.05 27.92
N ILE A 14 -32.50 -24.11 27.20
CA ILE A 14 -32.52 -24.11 25.73
C ILE A 14 -32.11 -22.73 25.17
N LEU A 15 -32.51 -21.63 25.83
CA LEU A 15 -32.08 -20.29 25.43
C LEU A 15 -30.58 -20.04 25.68
N LEU A 16 -30.00 -20.65 26.72
CA LEU A 16 -28.56 -20.52 27.02
C LEU A 16 -27.69 -21.31 26.02
N VAL A 17 -28.17 -22.45 25.52
CA VAL A 17 -27.47 -23.25 24.50
C VAL A 17 -27.55 -22.61 23.11
N CYS A 18 -28.67 -21.96 22.76
CA CYS A 18 -28.77 -21.21 21.49
C CYS A 18 -27.95 -19.90 21.49
N VAL A 19 -27.73 -19.26 22.65
CA VAL A 19 -26.87 -18.06 22.74
C VAL A 19 -25.38 -18.43 22.76
N LEU A 20 -25.00 -19.64 23.22
CA LEU A 20 -23.61 -20.12 23.10
C LEU A 20 -23.24 -20.60 21.68
N CYS A 21 -24.21 -21.05 20.88
CA CYS A 21 -23.97 -21.47 19.49
C CYS A 21 -24.07 -20.34 18.44
N ALA A 22 -24.41 -19.12 18.86
CA ALA A 22 -24.48 -17.94 17.98
C ALA A 22 -23.26 -17.02 18.10
N LEU A 23 -22.17 -17.47 18.73
CA LEU A 23 -20.84 -17.01 18.36
C LEU A 23 -20.52 -17.61 16.99
N VAL A 24 -21.13 -17.04 15.95
CA VAL A 24 -20.56 -17.08 14.62
C VAL A 24 -19.20 -16.41 14.78
N VAL A 25 -18.17 -17.23 15.02
CA VAL A 25 -16.80 -16.87 14.70
C VAL A 25 -16.88 -16.53 13.22
N ALA A 26 -17.00 -15.25 12.90
CA ALA A 26 -16.78 -14.80 11.54
C ALA A 26 -15.45 -15.45 11.14
N PRO A 27 -15.41 -16.25 10.06
CA PRO A 27 -14.14 -16.79 9.62
C PRO A 27 -13.17 -15.60 9.54
N PRO A 28 -11.96 -15.70 10.10
CA PRO A 28 -10.99 -14.62 10.01
C PRO A 28 -10.98 -14.20 8.55
N ALA A 29 -11.21 -12.90 8.28
CA ALA A 29 -11.15 -12.37 6.93
C ALA A 29 -9.87 -12.93 6.32
N ALA A 30 -10.00 -13.81 5.33
CA ALA A 30 -8.90 -14.65 4.93
C ALA A 30 -7.77 -13.74 4.46
N ALA A 31 -6.66 -13.78 5.18
CA ALA A 31 -5.53 -12.91 4.93
C ALA A 31 -5.01 -13.22 3.52
N LEU A 32 -4.54 -12.23 2.76
CA LEU A 32 -4.02 -12.40 1.40
C LEU A 32 -3.08 -13.62 1.29
N GLU A 33 -3.41 -14.53 0.39
CA GLU A 33 -2.66 -15.76 0.16
C GLU A 33 -1.93 -15.77 -1.20
N PRO A 34 -0.83 -16.53 -1.35
CA PRO A 34 -0.10 -16.61 -2.62
C PRO A 34 -0.94 -16.99 -3.84
N ALA A 35 -1.97 -17.82 -3.67
CA ALA A 35 -2.88 -18.23 -4.75
C ALA A 35 -3.76 -17.09 -5.27
N GLU A 36 -3.82 -15.95 -4.56
CA GLU A 36 -4.64 -14.79 -4.94
C GLU A 36 -3.80 -13.66 -5.57
N VAL A 37 -2.51 -13.92 -5.82
CA VAL A 37 -1.52 -12.92 -6.28
C VAL A 37 -1.06 -13.20 -7.70
N VAL A 38 -1.29 -12.28 -8.62
CA VAL A 38 -0.75 -12.34 -9.99
C VAL A 38 0.47 -11.45 -10.11
N VAL A 39 1.52 -11.95 -10.76
CA VAL A 39 2.76 -11.20 -11.04
C VAL A 39 2.74 -10.73 -12.48
N VAL A 40 2.83 -9.41 -12.70
CA VAL A 40 2.90 -8.79 -14.03
C VAL A 40 4.33 -8.38 -14.32
N VAL A 41 4.88 -8.80 -15.46
CA VAL A 41 6.25 -8.49 -15.86
C VAL A 41 6.34 -8.04 -17.31
N ASN A 42 7.23 -7.08 -17.58
CA ASN A 42 7.60 -6.70 -18.93
C ASN A 42 8.56 -7.73 -19.52
N GLU A 43 8.16 -8.43 -20.58
CA GLU A 43 8.95 -9.45 -21.26
C GLU A 43 10.19 -8.87 -21.95
N GLU A 44 10.18 -7.58 -22.28
CA GLU A 44 11.32 -6.85 -22.84
C GLU A 44 12.43 -6.60 -21.79
N ASN A 45 12.19 -6.91 -20.51
CA ASN A 45 13.19 -6.85 -19.43
C ASN A 45 13.58 -8.26 -18.93
N PRO A 46 14.68 -8.85 -19.43
CA PRO A 46 15.14 -10.17 -19.00
C PRO A 46 15.42 -10.28 -17.49
N GLU A 47 15.95 -9.21 -16.88
CA GLU A 47 16.22 -9.18 -15.44
C GLU A 47 14.92 -9.15 -14.63
N GLY A 48 13.95 -8.35 -15.07
CA GLY A 48 12.59 -8.34 -14.53
C GLY A 48 11.93 -9.72 -14.56
N LEU A 49 12.06 -10.44 -15.68
CA LEU A 49 11.55 -11.81 -15.82
C LEU A 49 12.23 -12.80 -14.86
N ALA A 50 13.55 -12.68 -14.66
CA ALA A 50 14.29 -13.51 -13.71
C ALA A 50 13.83 -13.24 -12.26
N LEU A 51 13.60 -11.97 -11.92
CA LEU A 51 13.08 -11.53 -10.62
C LEU A 51 11.65 -12.04 -10.38
N ALA A 52 10.77 -11.93 -11.38
CA ALA A 52 9.40 -12.43 -11.31
C ALA A 52 9.37 -13.93 -10.98
N ARG A 53 10.15 -14.75 -11.71
CA ARG A 53 10.26 -16.19 -11.45
C ARG A 53 10.81 -16.50 -10.06
N ARG A 54 11.76 -15.70 -9.56
CA ARG A 54 12.30 -15.83 -8.20
C ARG A 54 11.21 -15.52 -7.17
N TYR A 55 10.44 -14.46 -7.37
CA TYR A 55 9.37 -14.04 -6.48
C TYR A 55 8.28 -15.11 -6.37
N LEU A 56 7.83 -15.67 -7.50
CA LEU A 56 6.86 -16.77 -7.52
C LEU A 56 7.32 -17.95 -6.65
N ARG A 57 8.56 -18.42 -6.84
CA ARG A 57 9.12 -19.53 -6.04
C ARG A 57 9.24 -19.18 -4.56
N LYS A 58 9.65 -17.95 -4.24
CA LYS A 58 9.88 -17.49 -2.87
C LYS A 58 8.58 -17.39 -2.05
N ARG A 59 7.49 -17.01 -2.72
CA ARG A 59 6.15 -16.87 -2.12
C ARG A 59 5.25 -18.07 -2.36
N SER A 60 5.72 -19.09 -3.09
CA SER A 60 4.89 -20.23 -3.52
C SER A 60 3.65 -19.79 -4.30
N ILE A 61 3.77 -18.74 -5.11
CA ILE A 61 2.73 -18.30 -6.03
C ILE A 61 2.71 -19.28 -7.22
N PRO A 62 1.54 -19.77 -7.65
CA PRO A 62 1.40 -20.64 -8.81
C PRO A 62 2.11 -20.09 -10.06
N ALA A 63 2.79 -20.96 -10.80
CA ALA A 63 3.61 -20.55 -11.95
C ALA A 63 2.80 -19.99 -13.11
N ASP A 64 1.52 -20.36 -13.22
CA ASP A 64 0.55 -19.85 -14.20
C ASP A 64 -0.03 -18.48 -13.82
N GLN A 65 0.25 -17.96 -12.62
CA GLN A 65 -0.05 -16.59 -12.20
C GLN A 65 1.04 -15.58 -12.60
N LEU A 66 1.87 -15.91 -13.61
CA LEU A 66 2.83 -15.01 -14.23
C LEU A 66 2.26 -14.45 -15.54
N VAL A 67 1.93 -13.17 -15.53
CA VAL A 67 1.45 -12.44 -16.71
C VAL A 67 2.62 -11.69 -17.34
N ARG A 68 2.82 -11.94 -18.63
CA ARG A 68 3.89 -11.31 -19.43
C ARG A 68 3.25 -10.32 -20.38
N VAL A 69 3.67 -9.07 -20.28
CA VAL A 69 3.29 -7.98 -21.19
C VAL A 69 4.51 -7.54 -21.99
N ARG A 70 4.30 -6.90 -23.14
CA ARG A 70 5.38 -6.29 -23.94
C ARG A 70 5.11 -4.81 -24.02
N THR A 71 5.94 -3.99 -23.38
CA THR A 71 5.78 -2.54 -23.33
C THR A 71 7.13 -1.85 -23.18
N SER A 72 7.14 -0.52 -23.16
CA SER A 72 8.33 0.31 -22.99
C SER A 72 9.10 0.00 -21.69
N LEU A 73 10.43 0.10 -21.76
CA LEU A 73 11.32 0.06 -20.59
C LEU A 73 11.41 1.42 -19.86
N ALA A 74 10.84 2.47 -20.44
CA ALA A 74 10.76 3.77 -19.80
C ALA A 74 9.92 3.71 -18.52
N GLU A 75 10.19 4.62 -17.59
CA GLU A 75 9.39 4.76 -16.35
C GLU A 75 8.02 5.41 -16.61
N ARG A 76 7.73 5.79 -17.85
CA ARG A 76 6.47 6.43 -18.25
C ARG A 76 5.99 5.83 -19.55
N CYS A 77 4.69 5.66 -19.67
CA CYS A 77 4.00 5.31 -20.91
C CYS A 77 2.84 6.27 -21.15
N THR A 78 2.40 6.36 -22.40
CA THR A 78 1.18 7.05 -22.78
C THR A 78 -0.05 6.25 -22.35
N ARG A 79 -1.21 6.93 -22.26
CA ARG A 79 -2.49 6.25 -22.03
C ARG A 79 -2.77 5.16 -23.06
N ALA A 80 -2.49 5.41 -24.34
CA ALA A 80 -2.70 4.45 -25.41
C ALA A 80 -1.81 3.19 -25.26
N GLU A 81 -0.53 3.38 -24.90
CA GLU A 81 0.38 2.27 -24.60
C GLU A 81 -0.10 1.48 -23.37
N TYR A 82 -0.48 2.15 -22.28
CA TYR A 82 -1.04 1.49 -21.10
C TYR A 82 -2.24 0.59 -21.46
N GLU A 83 -3.21 1.14 -22.19
CA GLU A 83 -4.44 0.40 -22.55
C GLU A 83 -4.14 -0.82 -23.44
N ALA A 84 -3.33 -0.62 -24.49
CA ALA A 84 -3.07 -1.65 -25.48
C ALA A 84 -2.06 -2.71 -24.99
N GLU A 85 -1.00 -2.28 -24.32
CA GLU A 85 0.18 -3.09 -24.01
C GLU A 85 0.17 -3.65 -22.59
N ILE A 86 -0.56 -3.02 -21.65
CA ILE A 86 -0.57 -3.42 -20.24
C ILE A 86 -1.97 -3.87 -19.81
N ARG A 87 -2.97 -2.98 -19.81
CA ARG A 87 -4.32 -3.26 -19.28
C ARG A 87 -4.97 -4.43 -19.99
N ARG A 88 -5.05 -4.39 -21.34
CA ARG A 88 -5.71 -5.43 -22.14
C ARG A 88 -5.10 -6.83 -21.93
N PRO A 89 -3.77 -7.06 -22.03
CA PRO A 89 -3.21 -8.37 -21.77
C PRO A 89 -3.34 -8.82 -20.31
N VAL A 90 -3.28 -7.90 -19.34
CA VAL A 90 -3.52 -8.23 -17.93
C VAL A 90 -4.97 -8.66 -17.70
N ARG A 91 -5.96 -7.90 -18.19
CA ARG A 91 -7.38 -8.26 -18.11
C ARG A 91 -7.65 -9.62 -18.73
N ALA A 92 -7.15 -9.87 -19.93
CA ALA A 92 -7.32 -11.16 -20.61
C ALA A 92 -6.71 -12.34 -19.84
N ALA A 93 -5.62 -12.13 -19.09
CA ALA A 93 -5.04 -13.17 -18.24
C ALA A 93 -5.88 -13.39 -16.97
N LEU A 94 -6.37 -12.32 -16.34
CA LEU A 94 -7.26 -12.39 -15.17
C LEU A 94 -8.58 -13.11 -15.51
N ASP A 95 -9.18 -12.82 -16.67
CA ASP A 95 -10.40 -13.50 -17.12
C ASP A 95 -10.18 -15.02 -17.27
N ARG A 96 -9.02 -15.45 -17.79
CA ARG A 96 -8.66 -16.88 -17.89
C ARG A 96 -8.46 -17.55 -16.54
N LEU A 97 -7.80 -16.87 -15.60
CA LEU A 97 -7.59 -17.36 -14.24
C LEU A 97 -8.95 -17.48 -13.51
N GLY A 98 -9.79 -16.45 -13.62
CA GLY A 98 -11.14 -16.40 -13.04
C GLY A 98 -12.07 -17.47 -13.60
N ALA A 99 -12.06 -17.70 -14.92
CA ALA A 99 -12.81 -18.79 -15.55
C ALA A 99 -12.41 -20.17 -15.04
N GLY A 100 -11.18 -20.32 -14.54
CA GLY A 100 -10.70 -21.51 -13.86
C GLY A 100 -11.03 -21.57 -12.36
N GLY A 101 -11.89 -20.69 -11.86
CA GLY A 101 -12.32 -20.63 -10.45
C GLY A 101 -11.34 -19.95 -9.50
N ARG A 102 -10.33 -19.23 -9.99
CA ARG A 102 -9.35 -18.54 -9.13
C ARG A 102 -9.90 -17.18 -8.73
N ARG A 103 -9.81 -16.89 -7.43
CA ARG A 103 -10.07 -15.55 -6.89
C ARG A 103 -8.75 -14.80 -6.81
N ILE A 104 -8.54 -13.86 -7.74
CA ILE A 104 -7.38 -12.96 -7.68
C ILE A 104 -7.78 -11.70 -6.92
N ARG A 105 -6.97 -11.31 -5.93
CA ARG A 105 -7.17 -10.08 -5.14
C ARG A 105 -6.03 -9.09 -5.28
N CYS A 106 -4.87 -9.53 -5.77
CA CYS A 106 -3.67 -8.72 -5.81
C CYS A 106 -2.87 -8.89 -7.12
N LEU A 107 -2.38 -7.77 -7.64
CA LEU A 107 -1.40 -7.69 -8.69
C LEU A 107 -0.06 -7.21 -8.13
N VAL A 108 1.03 -7.77 -8.64
CA VAL A 108 2.39 -7.31 -8.37
C VAL A 108 3.08 -6.89 -9.65
N SER A 109 3.31 -5.59 -9.81
CA SER A 109 4.10 -5.03 -10.90
C SER A 109 5.59 -5.27 -10.62
N LEU A 110 6.31 -5.90 -11.55
CA LEU A 110 7.75 -6.19 -11.39
C LEU A 110 8.64 -5.21 -12.16
N TYR A 111 9.88 -5.11 -11.67
CA TYR A 111 11.01 -4.37 -12.24
C TYR A 111 10.98 -4.24 -13.77
N GLY A 112 10.96 -3.00 -14.26
CA GLY A 112 10.96 -2.66 -15.69
C GLY A 112 9.59 -2.46 -16.34
N LEU A 113 8.51 -2.47 -15.55
CA LEU A 113 7.24 -1.88 -15.97
C LEU A 113 7.25 -0.36 -15.81
N PRO A 114 6.56 0.41 -16.68
CA PRO A 114 6.38 1.85 -16.48
C PRO A 114 5.75 2.16 -15.12
N LEU A 115 6.14 3.27 -14.49
CA LEU A 115 5.59 3.75 -13.22
C LEU A 115 4.33 4.59 -13.43
N ALA A 116 4.32 5.43 -14.47
CA ALA A 116 3.28 6.42 -14.69
C ALA A 116 2.65 6.35 -16.07
N VAL A 117 1.36 6.66 -16.12
CA VAL A 117 0.59 6.90 -17.33
C VAL A 117 0.47 8.41 -17.53
N HIS A 118 0.87 8.88 -18.71
CA HIS A 118 0.79 10.28 -19.11
C HIS A 118 -0.11 10.43 -20.35
N ALA A 119 -0.66 11.63 -20.54
CA ALA A 119 -1.23 12.02 -21.82
C ALA A 119 -0.12 12.04 -22.90
N ALA A 120 -0.47 11.79 -24.16
CA ALA A 120 0.52 11.87 -25.22
C ALA A 120 1.00 13.34 -25.38
N PRO A 121 2.24 13.58 -25.86
CA PRO A 121 2.71 14.92 -26.16
C PRO A 121 1.74 15.65 -27.09
N GLY A 122 1.21 16.80 -26.65
CA GLY A 122 0.24 17.61 -27.41
C GLY A 122 -1.23 17.38 -27.06
N GLU A 123 -1.58 16.37 -26.26
CA GLU A 123 -2.96 16.12 -25.81
C GLU A 123 -3.35 16.90 -24.55
N GLN A 124 -2.38 17.48 -23.83
CA GLN A 124 -2.67 18.39 -22.73
C GLN A 124 -2.99 19.80 -23.28
N ALA A 125 -4.22 19.97 -23.76
CA ALA A 125 -4.76 21.30 -23.99
C ALA A 125 -4.91 22.05 -22.65
N GLY A 126 -4.47 23.30 -22.58
CA GLY A 126 -4.64 24.13 -21.39
C GLY A 126 -6.11 24.20 -20.99
N GLY A 127 -6.45 23.64 -19.82
CA GLY A 127 -7.81 23.56 -19.29
C GLY A 127 -8.43 22.15 -19.26
N ALA A 128 -7.79 21.12 -19.83
CA ALA A 128 -8.23 19.73 -19.67
C ALA A 128 -7.98 19.21 -18.23
N ALA A 129 -8.90 18.41 -17.70
CA ALA A 129 -8.75 17.79 -16.39
C ALA A 129 -7.53 16.83 -16.36
N ASP A 130 -6.85 16.73 -15.22
CA ASP A 130 -5.65 15.89 -15.09
C ASP A 130 -6.01 14.41 -15.20
N THR A 131 -5.42 13.72 -16.19
CA THR A 131 -5.63 12.29 -16.46
C THR A 131 -4.38 11.45 -16.21
N ARG A 132 -3.32 12.06 -15.66
CA ARG A 132 -2.11 11.34 -15.27
C ARG A 132 -2.42 10.47 -14.08
N ALA A 133 -1.80 9.30 -14.01
CA ALA A 133 -1.92 8.38 -12.89
C ALA A 133 -0.68 7.50 -12.79
N SER A 134 -0.53 6.77 -11.69
CA SER A 134 0.40 5.65 -11.65
C SER A 134 -0.18 4.46 -12.41
N VAL A 135 0.67 3.70 -13.09
CA VAL A 135 0.28 2.43 -13.73
C VAL A 135 -0.34 1.49 -12.70
N ASP A 136 0.20 1.47 -11.49
CA ASP A 136 -0.28 0.63 -10.39
C ASP A 136 -1.71 1.01 -9.95
N SER A 137 -2.03 2.31 -9.88
CA SER A 137 -3.38 2.76 -9.54
C SER A 137 -4.41 2.52 -10.65
N GLU A 138 -3.98 2.46 -11.91
CA GLU A 138 -4.82 2.11 -13.06
C GLU A 138 -5.04 0.59 -13.13
N LEU A 139 -4.00 -0.20 -12.85
CA LEU A 139 -4.09 -1.66 -12.73
C LEU A 139 -5.04 -2.08 -11.61
N ALA A 140 -5.17 -1.27 -10.55
CA ALA A 140 -6.14 -1.52 -9.50
C ALA A 140 -7.59 -1.55 -10.02
N LEU A 141 -7.86 -0.89 -11.16
CA LEU A 141 -9.15 -0.81 -11.83
C LEU A 141 -9.21 -1.64 -13.12
N VAL A 142 -8.29 -2.58 -13.33
CA VAL A 142 -8.23 -3.39 -14.57
C VAL A 142 -9.51 -4.21 -14.83
N LEU A 143 -10.25 -4.54 -13.78
CA LEU A 143 -11.52 -5.28 -13.86
C LEU A 143 -12.74 -4.38 -14.09
N ALA A 144 -12.63 -3.08 -13.86
CA ALA A 144 -13.68 -2.14 -14.22
C ALA A 144 -13.72 -2.00 -15.75
N ASP A 145 -14.91 -1.97 -16.35
CA ASP A 145 -15.06 -1.82 -17.79
C ASP A 145 -14.80 -0.36 -18.21
N ASP A 146 -15.46 0.59 -17.54
CA ASP A 146 -15.27 2.02 -17.73
C ASP A 146 -15.18 2.75 -16.37
N TYR A 147 -14.40 3.82 -16.31
CA TYR A 147 -14.34 4.73 -15.16
C TYR A 147 -13.81 6.12 -15.57
N PRO A 148 -14.10 7.18 -14.80
CA PRO A 148 -13.58 8.51 -15.08
C PRO A 148 -12.05 8.56 -14.95
N LEU A 149 -11.36 9.02 -16.01
CA LEU A 149 -9.90 9.22 -15.98
C LEU A 149 -9.48 10.57 -15.41
N ALA A 150 -10.41 11.52 -15.36
CA ALA A 150 -10.16 12.88 -14.90
C ALA A 150 -10.17 12.94 -13.37
N GLY A 151 -9.06 13.38 -12.78
CA GLY A 151 -8.93 13.46 -11.33
C GLY A 151 -8.81 12.08 -10.70
N TRP A 152 -9.33 11.95 -9.48
CA TRP A 152 -9.22 10.74 -8.68
C TRP A 152 -10.57 10.09 -8.42
N ILE A 153 -10.54 8.78 -8.17
CA ILE A 153 -11.73 7.99 -7.81
C ILE A 153 -11.63 7.60 -6.34
N ALA A 154 -12.70 7.81 -5.56
CA ALA A 154 -12.75 7.35 -4.17
C ALA A 154 -12.60 5.82 -4.09
N ASN A 155 -11.66 5.35 -3.28
CA ASN A 155 -11.43 3.93 -3.07
C ASN A 155 -12.54 3.35 -2.16
N PRO A 156 -13.36 2.39 -2.63
CA PRO A 156 -14.45 1.81 -1.84
C PRO A 156 -13.98 0.99 -0.62
N TYR A 157 -12.70 0.63 -0.56
CA TYR A 157 -12.10 -0.08 0.57
C TYR A 157 -11.52 0.85 1.63
N PHE A 158 -11.42 2.15 1.36
CA PHE A 158 -10.86 3.09 2.34
C PHE A 158 -11.68 3.08 3.63
N LEU A 159 -11.00 2.89 4.77
CA LEU A 159 -11.63 2.77 6.09
C LEU A 159 -12.51 3.97 6.46
N GLY A 160 -12.18 5.17 5.97
CA GLY A 160 -12.96 6.38 6.20
C GLY A 160 -14.21 6.54 5.32
N PHE A 161 -14.40 5.70 4.30
CA PHE A 161 -15.51 5.77 3.34
C PHE A 161 -16.51 4.61 3.46
N ARG A 162 -16.54 3.89 4.60
CA ARG A 162 -17.35 2.67 4.76
C ARG A 162 -18.83 2.80 4.36
N ASP A 163 -19.41 3.99 4.53
CA ASP A 163 -20.82 4.29 4.26
C ASP A 163 -21.03 5.26 3.07
N GLN A 164 -20.00 5.47 2.24
CA GLN A 164 -20.07 6.34 1.08
C GLN A 164 -20.24 5.51 -0.20
N GLU A 165 -21.12 5.97 -1.10
CA GLU A 165 -21.17 5.46 -2.46
C GLU A 165 -19.92 5.90 -3.23
N THR A 166 -19.32 4.98 -3.97
CA THR A 166 -18.14 5.23 -4.80
C THR A 166 -18.44 4.97 -6.27
N PRO A 167 -17.75 5.65 -7.20
CA PRO A 167 -17.96 5.44 -8.64
C PRO A 167 -17.60 4.03 -9.16
N VAL A 168 -16.89 3.24 -8.35
CA VAL A 168 -16.44 1.89 -8.69
C VAL A 168 -16.86 0.89 -7.61
N ASP A 169 -17.21 -0.32 -8.04
CA ASP A 169 -17.57 -1.43 -7.14
C ASP A 169 -16.32 -2.05 -6.49
N ARG A 170 -16.45 -2.51 -5.24
CA ARG A 170 -15.42 -3.26 -4.53
C ARG A 170 -14.95 -4.51 -5.27
N ASP A 171 -15.83 -5.18 -6.00
CA ASP A 171 -15.49 -6.41 -6.75
C ASP A 171 -14.65 -6.11 -8.00
N HIS A 172 -14.57 -4.86 -8.44
CA HIS A 172 -13.75 -4.42 -9.57
C HIS A 172 -12.38 -3.84 -9.15
N VAL A 173 -12.10 -3.73 -7.86
CA VAL A 173 -10.86 -3.15 -7.34
C VAL A 173 -9.92 -4.24 -6.85
N LEU A 174 -8.69 -4.25 -7.37
CA LEU A 174 -7.61 -5.13 -6.93
C LEU A 174 -6.57 -4.37 -6.10
N MET A 175 -5.95 -5.06 -5.14
CA MET A 175 -4.73 -4.57 -4.51
C MET A 175 -3.60 -4.54 -5.54
N VAL A 176 -2.83 -3.46 -5.61
CA VAL A 176 -1.63 -3.41 -6.45
C VAL A 176 -0.45 -2.93 -5.62
N ALA A 177 0.64 -3.67 -5.73
CA ALA A 177 1.94 -3.31 -5.17
C ALA A 177 3.03 -3.54 -6.21
N ARG A 178 4.19 -2.91 -6.02
CA ARG A 178 5.32 -2.98 -6.94
C ARG A 178 6.57 -3.51 -6.27
N LEU A 179 7.25 -4.43 -6.94
CA LEU A 179 8.62 -4.85 -6.62
C LEU A 179 9.57 -4.32 -7.68
N ASP A 180 10.07 -3.11 -7.44
CA ASP A 180 10.94 -2.32 -8.33
C ASP A 180 11.92 -1.51 -7.49
N GLY A 181 12.92 -0.90 -8.12
CA GLY A 181 14.00 -0.18 -7.44
C GLY A 181 15.09 0.26 -8.41
N PRO A 182 16.20 0.81 -7.91
CA PRO A 182 17.29 1.34 -8.74
C PRO A 182 17.98 0.26 -9.59
N ASP A 183 17.98 -0.98 -9.11
CA ASP A 183 18.60 -2.10 -9.79
C ASP A 183 17.97 -3.44 -9.36
N PRO A 184 18.27 -4.55 -10.07
CA PRO A 184 17.78 -5.88 -9.70
C PRO A 184 18.20 -6.36 -8.32
N ALA A 185 19.32 -5.88 -7.76
CA ALA A 185 19.80 -6.29 -6.45
C ALA A 185 18.93 -5.68 -5.35
N ALA A 186 18.54 -4.41 -5.47
CA ALA A 186 17.58 -3.77 -4.60
C ALA A 186 16.24 -4.52 -4.59
N VAL A 187 15.73 -4.90 -5.77
CA VAL A 187 14.48 -5.67 -5.88
C VAL A 187 14.57 -7.04 -5.21
N ARG A 188 15.69 -7.76 -5.38
CA ARG A 188 15.94 -9.02 -4.64
C ARG A 188 15.95 -8.78 -3.13
N ARG A 189 16.56 -7.68 -2.68
CA ARG A 189 16.65 -7.32 -1.26
C ARG A 189 15.26 -7.06 -0.67
N LEU A 190 14.38 -6.31 -1.35
CA LEU A 190 13.00 -6.09 -0.91
C LEU A 190 12.28 -7.42 -0.62
N MET A 191 12.38 -8.38 -1.55
CA MET A 191 11.80 -9.72 -1.40
C MET A 191 12.46 -10.55 -0.27
N ASP A 192 13.78 -10.45 -0.12
CA ASP A 192 14.54 -11.19 0.88
C ASP A 192 14.27 -10.64 2.29
N ASP A 193 14.14 -9.32 2.43
CA ASP A 193 13.88 -8.63 3.69
C ASP A 193 12.49 -8.91 4.23
N ALA A 194 11.46 -8.80 3.39
CA ALA A 194 10.09 -9.14 3.77
C ALA A 194 10.01 -10.56 4.37
N ARG A 195 10.57 -11.56 3.68
CA ARG A 195 10.59 -12.96 4.15
C ARG A 195 11.42 -13.14 5.40
N ALA A 196 12.52 -12.41 5.55
CA ALA A 196 13.39 -12.53 6.71
C ALA A 196 12.70 -12.03 7.99
N VAL A 197 12.00 -10.91 7.89
CA VAL A 197 11.36 -10.26 9.04
C VAL A 197 10.06 -10.94 9.44
N GLU A 198 9.26 -11.46 8.52
CA GLU A 198 8.06 -12.25 8.85
C GLU A 198 8.32 -13.38 9.86
N ARG A 199 9.53 -13.96 9.87
CA ARG A 199 9.89 -15.05 10.80
C ARG A 199 10.22 -14.56 12.21
N ARG A 200 10.63 -13.30 12.37
CA ARG A 200 11.18 -12.75 13.62
C ARG A 200 10.30 -11.67 14.22
N GLY A 201 9.45 -11.04 13.41
CA GLY A 201 8.79 -9.80 13.72
C GLY A 201 9.68 -8.59 13.44
N LEU A 202 9.07 -7.48 13.03
CA LEU A 202 9.71 -6.19 12.92
C LEU A 202 9.77 -5.54 14.31
N ALA A 203 10.95 -5.08 14.70
CA ALA A 203 11.19 -4.39 15.96
C ALA A 203 12.13 -3.21 15.72
N GLY A 204 12.07 -2.19 16.58
CA GLY A 204 12.83 -0.95 16.45
C GLY A 204 11.98 0.27 16.78
N THR A 205 12.38 1.41 16.25
CA THR A 205 11.78 2.73 16.53
C THR A 205 10.79 3.12 15.44
N ALA A 206 9.58 3.57 15.83
CA ALA A 206 8.75 4.38 14.93
C ALA A 206 9.15 5.85 15.04
N CYS A 207 9.44 6.49 13.92
CA CYS A 207 9.81 7.90 13.85
C CYS A 207 8.80 8.70 13.06
N PHE A 208 8.21 9.69 13.70
CA PHE A 208 7.26 10.62 13.09
C PHE A 208 7.88 12.02 13.09
N ASP A 209 7.99 12.61 11.91
CA ASP A 209 8.54 13.95 11.69
C ASP A 209 7.37 14.91 11.38
N ALA A 210 6.76 15.43 12.45
CA ALA A 210 5.73 16.45 12.38
C ALA A 210 6.38 17.84 12.37
N ARG A 211 5.71 18.82 11.79
CA ARG A 211 6.27 20.18 11.63
C ARG A 211 5.84 21.13 12.71
N TRP A 212 4.74 20.82 13.41
CA TRP A 212 4.16 21.68 14.41
C TRP A 212 3.81 20.91 15.67
N ARG A 213 3.82 21.63 16.80
CA ARG A 213 3.28 21.12 18.06
C ARG A 213 1.82 20.73 17.90
N ASP A 214 1.46 19.62 18.55
CA ASP A 214 0.07 19.17 18.56
C ASP A 214 -0.82 20.23 19.20
N ARG A 215 -1.93 20.51 18.52
CA ARG A 215 -2.96 21.43 18.99
C ARG A 215 -4.31 20.94 18.48
N PRO A 216 -5.37 21.03 19.29
CA PRO A 216 -6.71 20.63 18.89
C PRO A 216 -7.09 21.17 17.52
N LEU A 217 -7.63 20.30 16.66
CA LEU A 217 -8.15 20.71 15.38
C LEU A 217 -9.42 21.55 15.59
N THR A 218 -9.44 22.75 15.01
CA THR A 218 -10.64 23.57 14.95
C THR A 218 -11.52 23.10 13.78
N PRO A 219 -12.86 23.30 13.84
CA PRO A 219 -13.70 23.17 12.66
C PRO A 219 -13.11 23.96 11.48
N GLY A 220 -13.01 23.33 10.31
CA GLY A 220 -12.43 23.96 9.12
C GLY A 220 -10.90 24.02 9.07
N ALA A 221 -10.17 23.35 9.98
CA ALA A 221 -8.71 23.23 9.86
C ALA A 221 -8.31 22.74 8.45
N ASP A 222 -7.25 23.32 7.89
CA ASP A 222 -6.75 22.97 6.57
C ASP A 222 -6.17 21.54 6.54
N GLY A 223 -5.93 21.03 5.32
CA GLY A 223 -5.38 19.69 5.13
C GLY A 223 -4.01 19.52 5.79
N TYR A 224 -3.19 20.57 5.82
CA TYR A 224 -1.85 20.53 6.39
C TYR A 224 -1.89 20.25 7.89
N ARG A 225 -2.69 21.02 8.62
CA ARG A 225 -2.91 20.86 10.07
C ARG A 225 -3.52 19.51 10.41
N ARG A 226 -4.45 19.01 9.60
CA ARG A 226 -5.07 17.69 9.79
C ARG A 226 -4.05 16.57 9.65
N TYR A 227 -3.23 16.61 8.61
CA TYR A 227 -2.23 15.58 8.37
C TYR A 227 -1.12 15.62 9.43
N ASP A 228 -0.67 16.80 9.83
CA ASP A 228 0.29 16.93 10.93
C ASP A 228 -0.25 16.32 12.22
N SER A 229 -1.52 16.64 12.57
CA SER A 229 -2.20 16.05 13.73
C SER A 229 -2.30 14.52 13.63
N ALA A 230 -2.46 13.95 12.43
CA ALA A 230 -2.43 12.51 12.22
C ALA A 230 -1.06 11.88 12.54
N LEU A 231 0.06 12.58 12.33
CA LEU A 231 1.38 12.09 12.75
C LEU A 231 1.47 11.99 14.29
N HIS A 232 0.96 12.99 15.01
CA HIS A 232 0.87 12.98 16.47
C HIS A 232 -0.03 11.84 16.99
N ALA A 233 -1.18 11.64 16.33
CA ALA A 233 -2.11 10.56 16.65
C ALA A 233 -1.48 9.18 16.42
N ALA A 234 -0.82 8.96 15.28
CA ALA A 234 -0.09 7.73 14.98
C ALA A 234 0.97 7.43 16.04
N ALA A 235 1.80 8.43 16.39
CA ALA A 235 2.80 8.29 17.43
C ALA A 235 2.19 7.90 18.79
N SER A 236 1.07 8.53 19.16
CA SER A 236 0.37 8.25 20.42
C SER A 236 -0.22 6.83 20.44
N MET A 237 -0.88 6.40 19.36
CA MET A 237 -1.46 5.07 19.22
C MET A 237 -0.38 3.98 19.29
N LEU A 238 0.75 4.16 18.60
CA LEU A 238 1.84 3.18 18.63
C LEU A 238 2.53 3.09 20.00
N ARG A 239 2.62 4.20 20.75
CA ARG A 239 3.09 4.19 22.15
C ARG A 239 2.17 3.36 23.03
N ILE A 240 0.85 3.57 22.92
CA ILE A 240 -0.16 2.84 23.69
C ILE A 240 -0.15 1.35 23.34
N GLY A 241 -0.03 1.00 22.06
CA GLY A 241 -0.01 -0.39 21.61
C GLY A 241 1.23 -1.18 22.04
N GLY A 242 2.35 -0.50 22.32
CA GLY A 242 3.56 -1.12 22.90
C GLY A 242 4.14 -2.27 22.05
N ARG A 243 4.05 -2.18 20.71
CA ARG A 243 4.56 -3.20 19.78
C ARG A 243 5.96 -2.93 19.26
N LEU A 244 6.39 -1.68 19.32
CA LEU A 244 7.71 -1.24 18.90
C LEU A 244 8.59 -0.98 20.11
N SER A 245 9.91 -1.01 19.91
CA SER A 245 10.89 -0.79 20.96
C SER A 245 10.79 0.64 21.50
N SER A 246 10.54 1.61 20.62
CA SER A 246 10.31 3.00 21.01
C SER A 246 9.52 3.78 19.96
N VAL A 247 9.02 4.96 20.32
CA VAL A 247 8.34 5.88 19.40
C VAL A 247 8.90 7.29 19.57
N ARG A 248 9.56 7.78 18.53
CA ARG A 248 10.08 9.13 18.43
C ARG A 248 9.15 10.00 17.60
N LEU A 249 8.90 11.20 18.11
CA LEU A 249 8.11 12.22 17.45
C LEU A 249 8.91 13.51 17.52
N ASP A 250 9.21 14.10 16.37
CA ASP A 250 9.68 15.47 16.26
C ASP A 250 8.49 16.35 15.88
N ASP A 251 8.37 17.51 16.52
CA ASP A 251 7.30 18.49 16.28
C ASP A 251 7.86 19.89 15.97
N ARG A 252 9.14 19.93 15.60
CA ARG A 252 9.87 21.12 15.19
C ARG A 252 9.82 21.26 13.68
N GLU A 253 10.01 22.49 13.19
CA GLU A 253 9.86 22.78 11.76
C GLU A 253 10.88 22.06 10.85
N GLY A 254 12.06 21.75 11.40
CA GLY A 254 13.15 21.10 10.68
C GLY A 254 13.07 19.58 10.75
N LEU A 255 13.63 18.93 9.73
CA LEU A 255 13.64 17.47 9.59
C LEU A 255 14.59 16.81 10.59
N PHE A 256 14.40 15.50 10.79
CA PHE A 256 15.39 14.65 11.45
C PHE A 256 16.79 14.82 10.84
N ARG A 257 17.78 14.93 11.71
CA ARG A 257 19.22 15.02 11.40
C ARG A 257 19.86 13.63 11.48
N PRO A 258 21.06 13.45 10.88
CA PRO A 258 21.79 12.20 11.01
C PRO A 258 21.90 11.71 12.45
N GLY A 259 21.43 10.48 12.69
CA GLY A 259 21.41 9.84 14.00
C GLY A 259 20.21 10.16 14.89
N ASP A 260 19.28 11.03 14.48
CA ASP A 260 18.11 11.36 15.29
C ASP A 260 17.15 10.17 15.45
N CYS A 261 17.06 9.30 14.45
CA CYS A 261 16.21 8.12 14.47
C CYS A 261 17.07 6.84 14.32
N PRO A 262 17.63 6.30 15.41
CA PRO A 262 18.33 5.02 15.37
C PRO A 262 17.33 3.85 15.36
N GLU A 263 17.77 2.73 14.77
CA GLU A 263 17.00 1.48 14.70
C GLU A 263 15.59 1.70 14.10
N SER A 264 15.49 2.53 13.06
CA SER A 264 14.25 2.94 12.41
C SER A 264 13.52 1.75 11.80
N ALA A 265 12.38 1.39 12.36
CA ALA A 265 11.49 0.35 11.86
C ALA A 265 10.33 0.93 11.05
N LEU A 266 9.76 2.03 11.52
CA LEU A 266 8.69 2.75 10.82
C LEU A 266 9.04 4.22 10.70
N TYR A 267 8.69 4.86 9.58
CA TYR A 267 8.88 6.29 9.40
C TYR A 267 7.74 6.95 8.61
N CYS A 268 7.31 8.12 9.07
CA CYS A 268 6.50 9.04 8.28
C CYS A 268 6.81 10.50 8.64
N GLY A 269 6.89 11.36 7.63
CA GLY A 269 7.31 12.74 7.82
C GLY A 269 7.17 13.62 6.60
N TRP A 270 7.38 14.92 6.79
CA TRP A 270 7.24 15.96 5.74
C TRP A 270 7.91 17.28 6.17
N TYR A 271 8.35 18.18 5.29
CA TYR A 271 8.28 18.23 3.83
C TYR A 271 9.66 18.62 3.26
N SER A 272 10.24 17.75 2.45
CA SER A 272 11.54 17.95 1.78
C SER A 272 11.50 17.45 0.34
N LEU A 273 10.94 18.27 -0.55
CA LEU A 273 10.72 17.92 -1.96
C LEU A 273 12.02 17.53 -2.67
N SER A 274 12.06 16.30 -3.19
CA SER A 274 13.16 15.70 -3.96
C SER A 274 14.53 15.85 -3.29
N ARG A 275 14.54 15.88 -1.96
CA ARG A 275 15.74 16.05 -1.14
C ARG A 275 15.64 15.15 0.07
N TYR A 276 16.05 13.90 -0.12
CA TYR A 276 16.25 12.97 0.98
C TYR A 276 17.23 13.54 2.02
N VAL A 277 16.89 13.33 3.29
CA VAL A 277 17.76 13.66 4.42
C VAL A 277 18.00 12.39 5.22
N ASP A 278 19.27 12.03 5.34
CA ASP A 278 19.68 10.80 6.01
C ASP A 278 19.67 10.95 7.54
N GLY A 279 18.47 10.85 8.12
CA GLY A 279 18.25 10.95 9.57
C GLY A 279 18.19 9.61 10.31
N PHE A 280 18.40 8.50 9.61
CA PHE A 280 17.89 7.19 10.02
C PHE A 280 18.99 6.12 10.06
N THR A 281 18.81 5.13 10.93
CA THR A 281 19.53 3.85 10.81
C THR A 281 18.50 2.74 10.68
N TRP A 282 18.21 2.36 9.44
CA TRP A 282 17.12 1.44 9.12
C TRP A 282 17.38 0.03 9.65
N VAL A 283 16.38 -0.54 10.34
CA VAL A 283 16.37 -1.99 10.55
C VAL A 283 15.92 -2.69 9.28
N ARG A 284 16.39 -3.92 9.11
CA ARG A 284 15.92 -4.78 8.03
C ARG A 284 14.39 -4.91 8.09
N GLY A 285 13.72 -4.75 6.95
CA GLY A 285 12.26 -4.83 6.85
C GLY A 285 11.50 -3.56 7.21
N ALA A 286 12.19 -2.43 7.38
CA ALA A 286 11.56 -1.16 7.69
C ALA A 286 10.51 -0.75 6.63
N VAL A 287 9.49 -0.03 7.09
CA VAL A 287 8.43 0.55 6.25
C VAL A 287 8.39 2.06 6.47
N ALA A 288 8.59 2.83 5.41
CA ALA A 288 8.79 4.27 5.53
C ALA A 288 8.14 5.01 4.37
N TYR A 289 7.55 6.17 4.58
CA TYR A 289 7.19 7.07 3.48
C TYR A 289 7.35 8.53 3.87
N HIS A 290 7.68 9.38 2.90
CA HIS A 290 7.84 10.82 3.10
C HIS A 290 6.85 11.57 2.21
N LEU A 291 6.16 12.56 2.77
CA LEU A 291 5.19 13.31 2.02
C LEU A 291 5.87 14.44 1.26
N ALA A 292 5.95 14.26 -0.05
CA ALA A 292 6.17 15.33 -1.01
C ALA A 292 5.71 14.89 -2.40
N SER A 293 5.54 15.86 -3.30
CA SER A 293 5.03 15.61 -4.65
C SER A 293 6.09 14.93 -5.54
N GLY A 294 5.66 13.98 -6.38
CA GLY A 294 6.56 13.30 -7.32
C GLY A 294 7.69 12.47 -6.69
N GLU A 295 7.61 12.09 -5.41
CA GLU A 295 8.71 11.35 -4.74
C GLU A 295 8.91 9.92 -5.23
N CYS A 296 8.01 9.41 -6.07
CA CYS A 296 8.13 8.16 -6.81
C CYS A 296 8.09 8.38 -8.33
N ALA A 297 8.43 9.58 -8.82
CA ALA A 297 8.47 9.89 -10.26
C ALA A 297 9.58 9.13 -11.01
N THR A 298 10.54 8.56 -10.27
CA THR A 298 11.60 7.67 -10.75
C THR A 298 12.03 6.75 -9.62
N LEU A 299 12.47 5.55 -9.99
CA LEU A 299 13.18 4.61 -9.12
C LEU A 299 14.57 4.28 -9.68
N ARG A 300 14.86 4.64 -10.94
CA ARG A 300 16.04 4.18 -11.69
C ARG A 300 16.97 5.31 -12.15
N THR A 301 16.68 6.57 -11.84
CA THR A 301 17.54 7.69 -12.24
C THR A 301 18.78 7.75 -11.35
N PRO A 302 20.00 7.59 -11.89
CA PRO A 302 21.22 7.64 -11.07
C PRO A 302 21.36 8.97 -10.34
N GLY A 303 21.65 8.92 -9.04
CA GLY A 303 21.86 10.11 -8.21
C GLY A 303 20.59 10.86 -7.80
N SER A 304 19.40 10.40 -8.20
CA SER A 304 18.13 11.00 -7.79
C SER A 304 18.01 11.06 -6.27
N GLN A 305 17.46 12.17 -5.76
CA GLN A 305 17.24 12.41 -4.33
C GLN A 305 15.77 12.34 -3.94
N VAL A 306 14.91 11.82 -4.83
CA VAL A 306 13.51 11.53 -4.49
C VAL A 306 13.44 10.46 -3.42
N TRP A 307 12.53 10.63 -2.47
CA TRP A 307 12.49 9.84 -1.25
C TRP A 307 12.23 8.36 -1.53
N CYS A 308 11.40 7.97 -2.49
CA CYS A 308 11.13 6.55 -2.72
C CYS A 308 12.39 5.80 -3.18
N GLN A 309 13.14 6.35 -4.14
CA GLN A 309 14.38 5.75 -4.60
C GLN A 309 15.42 5.71 -3.47
N ARG A 310 15.60 6.82 -2.74
CA ARG A 310 16.58 6.90 -1.65
C ARG A 310 16.25 5.96 -0.50
N LEU A 311 15.00 5.90 -0.04
CA LEU A 311 14.59 4.96 1.01
C LEU A 311 14.92 3.51 0.62
N ILE A 312 14.68 3.13 -0.64
CA ILE A 312 15.08 1.81 -1.15
C ILE A 312 16.60 1.68 -1.17
N GLU A 313 17.36 2.66 -1.64
CA GLU A 313 18.84 2.59 -1.63
C GLU A 313 19.39 2.42 -0.20
N GLU A 314 18.79 3.09 0.80
CA GLU A 314 19.17 3.04 2.21
C GLU A 314 18.69 1.78 2.96
N GLY A 315 17.96 0.88 2.30
CA GLY A 315 17.60 -0.43 2.86
C GLY A 315 16.18 -0.56 3.41
N VAL A 316 15.30 0.42 3.19
CA VAL A 316 13.88 0.28 3.48
C VAL A 316 13.26 -0.82 2.61
N ALA A 317 12.40 -1.65 3.20
CA ALA A 317 11.77 -2.78 2.53
C ALA A 317 10.41 -2.45 1.90
N ALA A 318 9.77 -1.36 2.34
CA ALA A 318 8.58 -0.83 1.67
C ALA A 318 8.47 0.69 1.82
N THR A 319 8.07 1.35 0.73
CA THR A 319 7.78 2.79 0.72
C THR A 319 6.56 3.09 -0.13
N ILE A 320 5.96 4.25 0.11
CA ILE A 320 4.82 4.75 -0.64
C ILE A 320 5.21 6.13 -1.18
N GLY A 321 4.81 6.41 -2.42
CA GLY A 321 4.96 7.76 -2.93
C GLY A 321 4.24 7.99 -4.25
N PRO A 322 4.09 9.25 -4.63
CA PRO A 322 3.36 9.61 -5.83
C PRO A 322 4.29 9.72 -7.06
N VAL A 323 3.81 9.31 -8.24
CA VAL A 323 4.53 9.49 -9.51
C VAL A 323 4.44 10.92 -10.06
N ASN A 324 3.52 11.73 -9.53
CA ASN A 324 3.32 13.15 -9.84
C ASN A 324 2.80 13.93 -8.62
N GLU A 325 2.20 15.10 -8.81
CA GLU A 325 1.49 15.84 -7.76
C GLU A 325 0.25 15.09 -7.26
N PRO A 326 0.21 14.63 -6.00
CA PRO A 326 -0.92 13.85 -5.50
C PRO A 326 -1.97 14.68 -4.76
N TYR A 327 -1.66 15.91 -4.34
CA TYR A 327 -2.29 16.58 -3.19
C TYR A 327 -2.14 15.81 -1.87
N LEU A 328 -2.06 16.53 -0.76
CA LEU A 328 -1.80 15.96 0.56
C LEU A 328 -2.81 14.87 0.95
N GLN A 329 -4.08 15.04 0.61
CA GLN A 329 -5.13 14.10 0.98
C GLN A 329 -5.01 12.72 0.31
N ALA A 330 -4.19 12.56 -0.72
CA ALA A 330 -4.04 11.26 -1.39
C ALA A 330 -3.09 10.31 -0.66
N PHE A 331 -2.24 10.82 0.24
CA PHE A 331 -1.38 9.95 1.05
C PHE A 331 -2.20 9.19 2.10
N PRO A 332 -1.87 7.92 2.38
CA PRO A 332 -2.48 7.20 3.49
C PRO A 332 -2.28 7.93 4.83
N PRO A 333 -3.34 8.21 5.60
CA PRO A 333 -3.21 8.87 6.88
C PRO A 333 -2.36 8.01 7.82
N PRO A 334 -1.31 8.55 8.45
CA PRO A 334 -0.37 7.76 9.25
C PRO A 334 -1.03 7.13 10.49
N ASP A 335 -2.05 7.78 11.04
CA ASP A 335 -2.88 7.29 12.15
C ASP A 335 -3.83 6.16 11.75
N LEU A 336 -4.01 5.91 10.45
CA LEU A 336 -4.67 4.71 9.94
C LEU A 336 -3.65 3.67 9.48
N PHE A 337 -2.67 4.06 8.66
CA PHE A 337 -1.70 3.15 8.03
C PHE A 337 -0.87 2.37 9.06
N PHE A 338 -0.16 3.07 9.96
CA PHE A 338 0.77 2.39 10.85
C PHE A 338 0.08 1.58 11.94
N PRO A 339 -0.98 2.07 12.62
CA PRO A 339 -1.72 1.24 13.56
C PRO A 339 -2.29 -0.02 12.89
N THR A 340 -2.88 0.10 11.70
CA THR A 340 -3.41 -1.06 10.95
C THR A 340 -2.32 -2.08 10.61
N LEU A 341 -1.15 -1.62 10.14
CA LEU A 341 -0.01 -2.50 9.86
C LEU A 341 0.49 -3.21 11.13
N VAL A 342 0.60 -2.45 12.22
CA VAL A 342 1.16 -2.90 13.49
C VAL A 342 0.23 -3.86 14.21
N GLU A 343 -1.09 -3.82 14.02
CA GLU A 343 -2.00 -4.85 14.53
C GLU A 343 -1.70 -6.25 13.94
N GLY A 344 -1.17 -6.31 12.71
CA GLY A 344 -0.66 -7.55 12.12
C GLY A 344 -1.71 -8.48 11.52
N TRP A 345 -3.00 -8.11 11.56
CA TRP A 345 -4.09 -8.85 10.90
C TRP A 345 -4.01 -8.78 9.38
N LEU A 346 -3.56 -7.65 8.84
CA LEU A 346 -3.49 -7.38 7.41
C LEU A 346 -2.04 -7.45 6.93
N SER A 347 -1.83 -7.93 5.71
CA SER A 347 -0.55 -7.75 5.02
C SER A 347 -0.31 -6.28 4.66
N LEU A 348 0.90 -5.97 4.18
CA LEU A 348 1.23 -4.64 3.65
C LEU A 348 0.28 -4.22 2.52
N GLY A 349 -0.02 -5.12 1.57
CA GLY A 349 -0.93 -4.85 0.46
C GLY A 349 -2.38 -4.61 0.91
N GLU A 350 -2.84 -5.39 1.90
CA GLU A 350 -4.18 -5.23 2.48
C GLU A 350 -4.27 -3.91 3.28
N THR A 351 -3.25 -3.60 4.08
CA THR A 351 -3.13 -2.31 4.81
C THR A 351 -3.14 -1.14 3.85
N TRP A 352 -2.37 -1.23 2.77
CA TRP A 352 -2.33 -0.23 1.71
C TRP A 352 -3.71 0.04 1.11
N LEU A 353 -4.41 -0.99 0.67
CA LEU A 353 -5.72 -0.81 0.02
C LEU A 353 -6.74 -0.21 1.00
N VAL A 354 -6.78 -0.62 2.26
CA VAL A 354 -7.79 -0.09 3.19
C VAL A 354 -7.46 1.32 3.72
N THR A 355 -6.26 1.83 3.46
CA THR A 355 -5.83 3.17 3.92
C THR A 355 -5.53 4.14 2.79
N LEU A 356 -5.47 3.67 1.54
CA LEU A 356 -5.42 4.49 0.34
C LEU A 356 -6.76 5.15 0.09
N LEU A 357 -6.81 6.48 -0.03
CA LEU A 357 -8.06 7.20 -0.26
C LEU A 357 -8.55 7.10 -1.71
N TYR A 358 -7.62 7.10 -2.67
CA TYR A 358 -7.96 7.32 -4.06
C TYR A 358 -7.29 6.37 -5.05
N LEU A 359 -8.06 5.98 -6.06
CA LEU A 359 -7.68 5.18 -7.23
C LEU A 359 -7.65 6.07 -8.49
N SER A 360 -7.17 5.52 -9.61
CA SER A 360 -6.88 6.27 -10.84
C SER A 360 -6.05 7.53 -10.59
N TRP A 361 -5.11 7.49 -9.65
CA TRP A 361 -4.35 8.65 -9.20
C TRP A 361 -2.85 8.35 -9.06
N GLN A 362 -2.09 9.22 -8.39
CA GLN A 362 -0.62 9.22 -8.48
C GLN A 362 0.08 8.19 -7.60
N MET A 363 -0.59 7.63 -6.60
CA MET A 363 0.09 6.92 -5.52
C MET A 363 0.55 5.52 -5.91
N VAL A 364 1.70 5.10 -5.39
CA VAL A 364 2.30 3.77 -5.60
C VAL A 364 2.76 3.19 -4.26
N LEU A 365 2.52 1.90 -4.04
CA LEU A 365 3.16 1.11 -3.00
C LEU A 365 4.35 0.34 -3.61
N ILE A 366 5.57 0.63 -3.15
CA ILE A 366 6.75 -0.21 -3.40
C ILE A 366 6.92 -1.14 -2.19
N GLY A 367 6.88 -2.44 -2.43
CA GLY A 367 7.03 -3.45 -1.39
C GLY A 367 6.33 -4.76 -1.74
N ASP A 368 6.63 -5.79 -0.97
CA ASP A 368 5.99 -7.10 -1.10
C ASP A 368 4.57 -7.05 -0.49
N PRO A 369 3.49 -7.22 -1.26
CA PRO A 369 2.13 -7.09 -0.73
C PRO A 369 1.76 -8.19 0.27
N LEU A 370 2.46 -9.32 0.27
CA LEU A 370 2.28 -10.40 1.25
C LEU A 370 3.08 -10.15 2.53
N TYR A 371 3.85 -9.07 2.62
CA TYR A 371 4.67 -8.77 3.79
C TYR A 371 3.81 -8.58 5.05
N ARG A 372 4.09 -9.39 6.07
CA ARG A 372 3.48 -9.31 7.41
C ARG A 372 4.55 -9.11 8.48
N PRO A 373 4.97 -7.86 8.74
CA PRO A 373 6.02 -7.57 9.72
C PRO A 373 5.62 -7.89 11.17
N PHE A 374 4.33 -7.98 11.47
CA PHE A 374 3.81 -8.15 12.82
C PHE A 374 2.85 -9.34 12.87
N ALA A 375 2.96 -10.16 13.94
CA ALA A 375 1.96 -11.19 14.21
C ALA A 375 0.61 -10.55 14.63
N PRO A 376 -0.55 -11.13 14.28
CA PRO A 376 -1.85 -10.63 14.70
C PRO A 376 -1.98 -10.48 16.23
N ARG A 377 -2.72 -9.46 16.70
CA ARG A 377 -3.07 -9.26 18.12
C ARG A 377 -4.56 -9.20 18.36
#